data_AF-A0A3D1S6G4-F1
#
_entry.id   AF-A0A3D1S6G4-F1
#
_cell.length_a   1.000
_cell.length_b   1.000
_cell.length_c   1.000
_cell.angle_alpha   90.00
_cell.angle_beta   90.00
_cell.angle_gamma   90.00
#
_symmetry.space_group_name_H-M   'P 1'
#
loop_
_entity.id
_entity.type
_entity.pdbx_description
1 polymer ?
#
loop_
_entity_poly.entity_id
_entity_poly.type
_entity_poly.pdbx_seq_one_letter_code
_entity_poly.pdbx_strand_id
1 'polypeptide(L)'
;ALRGIEINGEQQTMQDNSFLMQQMEWREALDDVRGDEDALERFSDELISDINARIAHLSALFSDSEQASIASHNEVIAHEIRKLTFIYKFQSQVEQYLEQLEE
;
A
#
# COMPACT_ATOMS: atom_id res chain seq x y z
N ALA A 1 -22.02 -5.29 3.16
CA ALA A 1 -20.97 -4.95 2.17
C ALA A 1 -21.56 -4.89 0.76
N LEU A 2 -21.22 -3.89 -0.06
CA LEU A 2 -21.80 -3.67 -1.40
C LEU A 2 -21.45 -4.77 -2.43
N ARG A 3 -20.37 -5.53 -2.18
CA ARG A 3 -19.87 -6.62 -3.04
C ARG A 3 -19.71 -7.95 -2.29
N GLY A 4 -20.37 -8.10 -1.13
CA GLY A 4 -20.36 -9.34 -0.34
C GLY A 4 -19.05 -9.67 0.39
N ILE A 5 -18.04 -8.80 0.34
CA ILE A 5 -16.74 -9.01 0.99
C ILE A 5 -16.53 -8.00 2.11
N GLU A 6 -16.04 -8.48 3.24
CA GLU A 6 -15.54 -7.63 4.33
C GLU A 6 -14.04 -7.38 4.15
N ILE A 7 -13.66 -6.11 4.16
CA ILE A 7 -12.26 -5.69 4.03
C ILE A 7 -11.52 -5.79 5.38
N ASN A 8 -12.26 -5.88 6.48
CA ASN A 8 -11.72 -5.93 7.83
C ASN A 8 -10.94 -7.24 8.05
N GLY A 9 -9.61 -7.13 8.10
CA GLY A 9 -8.75 -8.28 8.35
C GLY A 9 -7.36 -8.10 7.75
N GLU A 10 -6.46 -7.45 8.49
CA GLU A 10 -5.03 -7.42 8.17
C GLU A 10 -4.43 -8.84 8.04
N GLN A 11 -5.04 -9.82 8.71
CA GLN A 11 -4.65 -11.24 8.68
C GLN A 11 -4.56 -11.83 7.27
N GLN A 12 -5.36 -11.38 6.31
CA GLN A 12 -5.31 -11.92 4.94
C GLN A 12 -4.04 -11.49 4.19
N THR A 13 -3.51 -10.31 4.48
CA THR A 13 -2.22 -9.88 3.90
C THR A 13 -1.04 -10.64 4.50
N MET A 14 -1.18 -11.21 5.69
CA MET A 14 -0.14 -12.04 6.34
C MET A 14 0.09 -13.38 5.62
N GLN A 15 -0.78 -13.74 4.68
CA GLN A 15 -0.63 -14.94 3.84
C GLN A 15 0.03 -14.62 2.50
N ASP A 16 0.22 -13.34 2.18
CA ASP A 16 0.89 -12.89 0.96
C ASP A 16 2.40 -12.72 1.23
N ASN A 17 3.16 -13.81 1.05
CA ASN A 17 4.61 -13.81 1.24
C ASN A 17 5.32 -12.74 0.40
N SER A 18 4.82 -12.47 -0.81
CA SER A 18 5.44 -11.46 -1.68
C SER A 18 5.29 -10.06 -1.10
N PHE A 19 4.10 -9.77 -0.56
CA PHE A 19 3.83 -8.49 0.09
C PHE A 19 4.59 -8.34 1.41
N LEU A 20 4.72 -9.42 2.19
CA LEU A 20 5.53 -9.40 3.41
C LEU A 20 7.01 -9.11 3.13
N MET A 21 7.58 -9.70 2.08
CA MET A 21 8.95 -9.38 1.66
C MET A 21 9.07 -7.91 1.24
N GLN A 22 8.13 -7.41 0.43
CA GLN A 22 8.10 -6.00 0.04
C GLN A 22 8.01 -5.05 1.25
N GLN A 23 7.22 -5.39 2.28
CA GLN A 23 7.15 -4.61 3.51
C GLN A 23 8.49 -4.57 4.25
N MET A 24 9.25 -5.67 4.24
CA MET A 24 10.57 -5.72 4.85
C MET A 24 11.57 -4.86 4.08
N GLU A 25 11.58 -4.96 2.75
CA GLU A 25 12.43 -4.15 1.86
C GLU A 25 12.17 -2.65 2.05
N TRP A 26 10.90 -2.24 2.15
CA TRP A 26 10.55 -0.85 2.44
C TRP A 26 11.04 -0.38 3.80
N ARG A 27 10.99 -1.23 4.83
CA ARG A 27 11.50 -0.89 6.16
C ARG A 27 13.02 -0.73 6.16
N GLU A 28 13.74 -1.60 5.45
CA GLU A 28 15.19 -1.49 5.29
C GLU A 28 15.57 -0.20 4.54
N ALA A 29 14.90 0.08 3.42
CA ALA A 29 15.11 1.32 2.66
C ALA A 29 14.82 2.58 3.50
N LEU A 30 13.76 2.57 4.31
CA LEU A 30 13.45 3.67 5.22
C LEU A 30 14.53 3.83 6.30
N ASP A 31 15.01 2.72 6.88
CA ASP A 31 16.06 2.77 7.90
C ASP A 31 17.38 3.34 7.35
N ASP A 32 17.67 3.14 6.06
CA ASP A 32 18.84 3.71 5.37
C ASP A 32 18.73 5.22 5.14
N VAL A 33 17.51 5.75 4.90
CA VAL A 33 17.31 7.16 4.51
C VAL A 33 16.75 8.05 5.62
N ARG A 34 16.17 7.51 6.70
CA ARG A 34 15.46 8.27 7.75
C ARG A 34 16.30 9.32 8.51
N GLY A 35 17.62 9.33 8.33
CA GLY A 35 18.53 10.29 8.94
C GLY A 35 19.00 11.41 8.00
N ASP A 36 18.54 11.42 6.76
CA ASP A 36 18.90 12.37 5.72
C ASP A 36 17.61 12.92 5.10
N GLU A 37 17.33 14.19 5.34
CA GLU A 37 16.10 14.88 4.92
C GLU A 37 15.90 14.79 3.39
N ASP A 38 16.91 15.15 2.60
CA ASP A 38 16.85 15.10 1.13
C ASP A 38 16.64 13.65 0.61
N ALA A 39 17.18 12.64 1.31
CA ALA A 39 16.98 11.24 0.94
C ALA A 39 15.60 10.73 1.33
N LEU A 40 15.09 11.15 2.49
CA LEU A 40 13.78 10.78 2.99
C LEU A 40 12.66 11.44 2.17
N GLU A 41 12.83 12.69 1.72
CA GLU A 41 11.90 13.36 0.81
C GLU A 41 11.78 12.61 -0.52
N ARG A 42 12.92 12.24 -1.13
CA ARG A 42 12.94 11.45 -2.37
C ARG A 42 12.25 10.10 -2.19
N PHE A 43 12.49 9.43 -1.06
CA PHE A 43 11.82 8.18 -0.72
C PHE A 43 10.31 8.36 -0.57
N SER A 44 9.87 9.46 0.04
CA SER A 44 8.45 9.81 0.17
C SER A 44 7.80 10.02 -1.21
N ASP A 45 8.45 10.76 -2.11
CA ASP A 45 7.97 10.98 -3.48
C ASP A 45 7.83 9.67 -4.28
N GLU A 46 8.83 8.79 -4.16
CA GLU A 46 8.80 7.45 -4.77
C GLU A 46 7.63 6.62 -4.22
N LEU A 47 7.43 6.62 -2.91
CA LEU A 47 6.33 5.93 -2.25
C LEU A 47 4.96 6.45 -2.71
N ILE A 48 4.82 7.78 -2.85
CA ILE A 48 3.59 8.41 -3.36
C ILE A 48 3.32 8.01 -4.81
N SER A 49 4.36 7.96 -5.64
CA SER A 49 4.26 7.48 -7.03
C SER A 49 3.74 6.04 -7.09
N ASP A 50 4.28 5.16 -6.24
CA ASP A 50 3.85 3.76 -6.12
C ASP A 50 2.39 3.63 -5.65
N ILE A 51 1.97 4.44 -4.68
CA ILE A 51 0.57 4.51 -4.23
C ILE A 51 -0.34 4.87 -5.41
N ASN A 52 0.02 5.91 -6.17
CA ASN A 52 -0.78 6.36 -7.32
C ASN A 52 -0.90 5.28 -8.39
N ALA A 53 0.19 4.57 -8.69
CA ALA A 53 0.17 3.45 -9.63
C ALA A 53 -0.77 2.33 -9.17
N ARG A 54 -0.78 2.01 -7.87
CA ARG A 54 -1.67 0.99 -7.29
C ARG A 54 -3.13 1.43 -7.28
N ILE A 55 -3.43 2.71 -7.04
CA ILE A 55 -4.79 3.25 -7.15
C ILE A 55 -5.29 3.18 -8.59
N ALA A 56 -4.43 3.49 -9.56
CA ALA A 56 -4.77 3.36 -10.98
C ALA A 56 -5.06 1.90 -11.36
N HIS A 57 -4.23 0.97 -10.87
CA HIS A 57 -4.46 -0.46 -11.05
C HIS A 57 -5.78 -0.92 -10.42
N LEU A 58 -6.05 -0.53 -9.18
CA LEU A 58 -7.30 -0.84 -8.49
C LEU A 58 -8.51 -0.29 -9.26
N SER A 59 -8.41 0.93 -9.77
CA SER A 59 -9.46 1.56 -10.59
C SER A 59 -9.73 0.78 -11.88
N ALA A 60 -8.70 0.23 -12.51
CA ALA A 60 -8.85 -0.65 -13.67
C ALA A 60 -9.57 -1.97 -13.29
N LEU A 61 -9.23 -2.58 -12.15
CA LEU A 61 -9.93 -3.77 -11.65
C LEU A 61 -11.42 -3.51 -11.39
N PHE A 62 -11.76 -2.33 -10.86
CA PHE A 62 -13.16 -1.93 -10.65
C PHE A 62 -13.92 -1.69 -11.96
N SER A 63 -13.23 -1.25 -13.00
CA SER A 63 -13.81 -0.92 -14.31
C SER A 63 -14.01 -2.14 -15.21
N ASP A 64 -13.46 -3.30 -14.83
CA ASP A 64 -13.67 -4.56 -15.53
C ASP A 64 -15.11 -5.06 -15.33
N SER A 65 -15.97 -4.72 -16.30
CA SER A 65 -17.40 -5.00 -16.27
C SER A 65 -17.72 -6.48 -16.47
N GLU A 66 -16.85 -7.24 -17.14
CA GLU A 66 -17.05 -8.68 -17.36
C GLU A 66 -16.87 -9.47 -16.06
N GLN A 67 -16.02 -8.98 -15.16
CA GLN A 67 -15.65 -9.67 -13.92
C GLN A 67 -16.34 -9.09 -12.67
N ALA A 68 -17.08 -7.99 -12.80
CA ALA A 68 -17.64 -7.22 -11.68
C ALA A 68 -18.57 -8.00 -10.72
N SER A 69 -19.18 -9.10 -11.17
CA SER A 69 -20.05 -9.95 -10.35
C SER A 69 -19.40 -11.25 -9.88
N ILE A 70 -18.13 -11.48 -10.24
CA ILE A 70 -17.41 -12.71 -9.87
C ILE A 70 -16.85 -12.55 -8.46
N ALA A 71 -17.22 -13.45 -7.56
CA ALA A 71 -16.76 -13.42 -6.16
C ALA A 71 -15.22 -13.44 -6.04
N SER A 72 -14.53 -14.23 -6.87
CA SER A 72 -13.06 -14.26 -6.89
C SER A 72 -12.45 -12.94 -7.35
N HIS A 73 -13.09 -12.20 -8.26
CA HIS A 73 -12.62 -10.88 -8.70
C HIS A 73 -12.75 -9.86 -7.57
N ASN A 74 -13.85 -9.90 -6.83
CA ASN A 74 -14.03 -9.05 -5.66
C ASN A 74 -12.99 -9.37 -4.57
N GLU A 75 -12.55 -10.62 -4.41
CA GLU A 75 -11.46 -10.97 -3.47
C GLU A 75 -10.11 -10.39 -3.91
N VAL A 76 -9.80 -10.37 -5.22
CA VAL A 76 -8.60 -9.69 -5.74
C VAL A 76 -8.63 -8.20 -5.40
N ILE A 77 -9.74 -7.54 -5.68
CA ILE A 77 -9.95 -6.13 -5.33
C ILE A 77 -9.79 -5.89 -3.83
N ALA A 78 -10.40 -6.73 -3.02
CA ALA A 78 -10.31 -6.64 -1.56
C ALA A 78 -8.87 -6.81 -1.06
N HIS A 79 -8.11 -7.73 -1.66
CA HIS A 79 -6.70 -7.94 -1.35
C HIS A 79 -5.86 -6.70 -1.66
N GLU A 80 -6.05 -6.08 -2.82
CA GLU A 80 -5.34 -4.85 -3.19
C GLU A 80 -5.70 -3.66 -2.28
N ILE A 81 -6.95 -3.55 -1.85
CA ILE A 81 -7.38 -2.54 -0.86
C ILE A 81 -6.68 -2.76 0.50
N ARG A 82 -6.58 -4.01 0.96
CA ARG A 82 -5.87 -4.33 2.21
C ARG A 82 -4.39 -3.97 2.12
N LYS A 83 -3.72 -4.26 0.99
CA LYS A 83 -2.34 -3.82 0.76
C LYS A 83 -2.20 -2.31 0.81
N LEU A 84 -3.07 -1.58 0.10
CA LEU A 84 -3.07 -0.10 0.13
C LEU A 84 -3.23 0.45 1.55
N THR A 85 -4.06 -0.19 2.39
CA THR A 85 -4.21 0.22 3.80
C THR A 85 -2.89 0.14 4.57
N PHE A 86 -2.10 -0.92 4.35
CA PHE A 86 -0.75 -1.04 4.93
C PHE A 86 0.20 0.03 4.39
N ILE A 87 0.16 0.27 3.08
CA ILE A 87 1.03 1.26 2.42
C ILE A 87 0.75 2.67 2.95
N TYR A 88 -0.52 3.05 3.16
CA TYR A 88 -0.86 4.33 3.77
C TYR A 88 -0.38 4.47 5.20
N LYS A 89 -0.43 3.39 6.01
CA LYS A 89 0.15 3.40 7.35
C LYS A 89 1.66 3.58 7.32
N PHE A 90 2.33 2.95 6.36
CA PHE A 90 3.77 3.10 6.16
C PHE A 90 4.12 4.52 5.69
N GLN A 91 3.36 5.09 4.75
CA GLN A 91 3.54 6.46 4.28
C GLN A 91 3.37 7.49 5.41
N SER A 92 2.37 7.32 6.28
CA SER A 92 2.25 8.16 7.48
C SER A 92 3.44 8.04 8.44
N GLN A 93 4.10 6.87 8.51
CA GLN A 93 5.33 6.71 9.27
C GLN A 93 6.50 7.48 8.64
N VAL A 94 6.60 7.50 7.31
CA VAL A 94 7.61 8.27 6.57
C VAL A 94 7.42 9.77 6.82
N GLU A 95 6.18 10.26 6.73
CA GLU A 95 5.85 11.66 7.03
C GLU A 95 6.25 12.06 8.46
N GLN A 96 6.00 11.19 9.45
CA GLN A 96 6.42 11.45 10.83
C GLN A 96 7.95 11.58 10.99
N TYR A 97 8.74 10.87 10.18
CA TYR A 97 10.19 11.03 10.21
C TYR A 97 10.64 12.33 9.55
N LEU A 98 9.98 12.77 8.46
CA LEU A 98 10.24 14.06 7.84
C LEU A 98 9.97 15.20 8.82
N GLU A 99 8.78 15.20 9.45
CA GLU A 99 8.40 16.19 10.46
C GLU A 99 9.43 16.26 11.61
N GLN A 100 10.03 15.13 12.00
CA GLN A 100 11.06 15.09 13.05
C GLN A 100 12.42 15.67 12.63
N LEU A 101 12.73 15.70 11.33
CA LEU A 101 13.97 16.29 10.81
C LEU A 101 13.84 17.79 10.56
N GLU A 102 12.63 18.27 10.29
CA GLU A 102 12.32 19.69 10.08
C GLU A 102 12.32 20.53 11.38
N GLU A 103 12.19 19.89 12.56
CA GLU A 103 12.21 20.51 13.91
C GLU A 103 13.63 20.73 14.49
#